data_AF-A0A1F8WLL3-F1
#
_entry.id   AF-A0A1F8WLL3-F1
#
_cell.length_a   1.000
_cell.length_b   1.000
_cell.length_c   1.000
_cell.angle_alpha   90.00
_cell.angle_beta   90.00
_cell.angle_gamma   90.00
#
_symmetry.space_group_name_H-M   'P 1'
#
loop_
_entity.id
_entity.type
_entity.pdbx_description
1 polymer ?
#
loop_
_entity_poly.entity_id
_entity_poly.type
_entity_poly.pdbx_seq_one_letter_code
_entity_poly.pdbx_strand_id
1 'polypeptide(L)'
;MNHFIKKIMVGLIFMFGLLTSAYAHENIPADTSSPELQRIKSLEGRWVTTTSMFGKKNEKLYTEYEVTSAGSAVLERIFVGPWNMCG
;
A
#
# COMPACT_ATOMS: atom_id res chain seq x y z
N MET A 1 -20.79 37.72 24.87
CA MET A 1 -21.56 36.45 24.78
C MET A 1 -21.26 35.65 23.50
N ASN A 2 -21.07 36.32 22.35
CA ASN A 2 -20.89 35.65 21.04
C ASN A 2 -19.55 34.90 20.85
N HIS A 3 -18.53 35.17 21.68
CA HIS A 3 -17.21 34.54 21.54
C HIS A 3 -17.10 33.20 22.27
N PHE A 4 -17.87 33.01 23.34
CA PHE A 4 -17.86 31.78 24.15
C PHE A 4 -18.57 30.62 23.44
N ILE A 5 -19.72 30.92 22.82
CA ILE A 5 -20.52 29.95 22.05
C ILE A 5 -19.73 29.40 20.84
N LYS A 6 -18.95 30.26 20.16
CA LYS A 6 -18.11 29.85 19.02
C LYS A 6 -17.04 28.81 19.41
N LYS A 7 -16.42 28.94 20.60
CA LYS A 7 -15.39 28.00 21.06
C LYS A 7 -15.97 26.61 21.37
N ILE A 8 -17.17 26.56 21.95
CA ILE A 8 -17.87 25.31 22.24
C ILE A 8 -18.25 24.59 20.94
N MET A 9 -18.75 25.33 19.94
CA MET A 9 -19.16 24.75 18.67
C MET A 9 -17.97 24.14 17.89
N VAL A 10 -16.81 24.82 17.89
CA VAL A 10 -15.57 24.30 17.26
C VAL A 10 -15.08 23.03 17.96
N GLY A 11 -15.14 22.98 19.29
CA GLY A 11 -14.77 21.77 20.05
C GLY A 11 -15.70 20.59 19.75
N LEU A 12 -17.00 20.84 19.61
CA LEU A 12 -18.00 19.80 19.35
C LEU A 12 -17.86 19.19 17.95
N ILE A 13 -17.55 20.01 16.93
CA ILE A 13 -17.29 19.54 15.56
C ILE A 13 -16.03 18.68 15.51
N PHE A 14 -14.97 19.07 16.24
CA PHE A 14 -13.72 18.30 16.28
C PHE A 14 -13.89 16.93 16.95
N MET A 15 -14.71 16.86 18.00
CA MET A 15 -14.99 15.62 18.72
C MET A 15 -15.86 14.65 17.90
N PHE A 16 -16.78 15.16 17.07
CA PHE A 16 -17.63 14.32 16.22
C PHE A 16 -16.90 13.77 14.98
N GLY A 17 -15.87 14.47 14.47
CA GLY A 17 -15.08 14.04 13.32
C GLY A 17 -14.30 12.75 13.55
N LEU A 18 -13.77 12.54 14.76
CA LEU A 18 -12.95 11.37 15.10
C LEU A 18 -13.75 10.06 15.26
N LEU A 19 -15.08 10.13 15.41
CA LEU A 19 -15.92 8.95 15.64
C LEU A 19 -16.33 8.23 14.34
N THR A 20 -16.17 8.89 13.18
CA THR A 20 -16.67 8.38 11.89
C THR A 20 -15.69 7.47 11.13
N SER A 21 -14.43 7.36 11.58
CA SER A 21 -13.40 6.56 10.89
C SER A 21 -13.40 5.06 11.23
N ALA A 22 -14.34 4.57 12.04
CA ALA A 22 -14.31 3.20 12.56
C ALA A 22 -15.10 2.16 11.74
N TYR A 23 -15.89 2.56 10.74
CA TYR A 23 -16.83 1.65 10.05
C TYR A 23 -16.83 1.80 8.54
N ALA A 24 -15.69 1.55 7.90
CA ALA A 24 -15.66 1.14 6.51
C ALA A 24 -15.06 -0.27 6.44
N HIS A 25 -15.78 -1.25 7.00
CA HIS A 25 -15.43 -2.66 6.83
C HIS A 25 -15.97 -3.11 5.46
N GLU A 26 -15.13 -2.98 4.45
CA GLU A 26 -15.40 -3.52 3.11
C GLU A 26 -15.55 -5.04 3.24
N ASN A 27 -16.71 -5.59 2.85
CA ASN A 27 -16.96 -7.03 2.82
C ASN A 27 -16.19 -7.65 1.65
N ILE A 28 -14.88 -7.81 1.82
CA ILE A 28 -14.05 -8.54 0.88
C ILE A 28 -14.38 -10.03 1.05
N PRO A 29 -14.86 -10.72 0.01
CA PRO A 29 -15.14 -12.15 0.09
C PRO A 29 -13.87 -12.92 0.49
N ALA A 30 -14.05 -13.96 1.31
CA ALA A 30 -12.93 -14.78 1.75
C ALA A 30 -12.20 -15.39 0.55
N ASP A 31 -10.87 -15.30 0.52
CA ASP A 31 -10.07 -15.89 -0.56
C ASP A 31 -10.11 -17.42 -0.46
N THR A 32 -10.79 -18.06 -1.41
CA THR A 32 -10.91 -19.53 -1.51
C THR A 32 -9.87 -20.14 -2.45
N SER A 33 -8.88 -19.38 -2.90
CA SER A 33 -7.81 -19.89 -3.76
C SER A 33 -6.92 -20.90 -3.05
N SER A 34 -6.22 -21.73 -3.83
CA SER A 34 -5.31 -22.73 -3.27
C SER A 34 -4.15 -22.05 -2.51
N PRO A 35 -3.55 -22.73 -1.51
CA PRO A 35 -2.40 -22.20 -0.77
C PRO A 35 -1.23 -21.77 -1.66
N GLU A 36 -1.04 -22.44 -2.80
CA GLU A 36 0.00 -22.12 -3.77
C GLU A 36 -0.29 -20.80 -4.48
N LEU A 37 -1.54 -20.56 -4.90
CA LEU A 37 -1.92 -19.29 -5.53
C LEU A 37 -1.86 -18.13 -4.52
N GLN A 38 -2.25 -18.36 -3.26
CA GLN A 38 -2.09 -17.37 -2.19
C GLN A 38 -0.62 -17.01 -1.96
N ARG A 39 0.28 -18.01 -1.99
CA ARG A 39 1.73 -17.77 -1.90
C ARG A 39 2.23 -16.91 -3.06
N ILE A 40 1.77 -17.16 -4.29
CA ILE A 40 2.17 -16.34 -5.44
C ILE A 40 1.63 -14.92 -5.32
N LYS A 41 0.35 -14.73 -4.98
CA LYS A 41 -0.25 -13.42 -4.73
C LYS A 41 0.46 -12.64 -3.62
N SER A 42 1.00 -13.33 -2.61
CA SER A 42 1.76 -12.67 -1.54
C SER A 42 3.05 -11.98 -2.00
N LEU A 43 3.53 -12.30 -3.20
CA LEU A 43 4.68 -11.62 -3.80
C LEU A 43 4.30 -10.27 -4.42
N GLU A 44 3.01 -10.00 -4.67
CA GLU A 44 2.56 -8.77 -5.31
C GLU A 44 2.95 -7.53 -4.53
N GLY A 45 3.27 -6.48 -5.27
CA GLY A 45 3.61 -5.18 -4.72
C GLY A 45 5.08 -4.85 -4.89
N ARG A 46 5.55 -3.91 -4.07
CA ARG A 46 6.84 -3.25 -4.23
C ARG A 46 7.82 -3.71 -3.19
N TRP A 47 9.01 -4.03 -3.66
CA TRP A 47 10.11 -4.54 -2.87
C TRP A 47 11.32 -3.65 -3.07
N VAL A 48 12.04 -3.40 -1.97
CA VAL A 48 13.29 -2.64 -2.00
C VAL A 48 14.37 -3.52 -1.41
N THR A 49 15.43 -3.74 -2.18
CA THR A 49 16.62 -4.44 -1.72
C THR A 49 17.86 -3.61 -1.96
N THR A 50 18.96 -3.99 -1.31
CA THR A 50 20.29 -3.42 -1.56
C THR A 50 21.14 -4.51 -2.17
N THR A 51 21.67 -4.27 -3.36
CA THR A 51 22.47 -5.26 -4.08
C THR A 51 23.85 -4.69 -4.45
N SER A 52 24.80 -5.60 -4.62
CA SER A 52 26.12 -5.29 -5.17
C SER A 52 26.30 -6.14 -6.43
N MET A 53 25.67 -5.73 -7.53
CA MET A 53 25.69 -6.40 -8.83
C MET A 53 26.16 -5.44 -9.93
N PHE A 54 26.65 -5.99 -11.05
CA PHE A 54 27.06 -5.21 -12.24
C PHE A 54 28.09 -4.09 -11.97
N GLY A 55 29.04 -4.33 -11.07
CA GLY A 55 30.09 -3.36 -10.73
C GLY A 55 29.64 -2.20 -9.84
N LYS A 56 28.38 -2.19 -9.41
CA LYS A 56 27.82 -1.23 -8.44
C LYS A 56 27.85 -1.85 -7.05
N LYS A 57 28.22 -1.07 -6.02
CA LYS A 57 28.22 -1.51 -4.62
C LYS A 57 27.10 -0.82 -3.86
N ASN A 58 26.37 -1.58 -3.06
CA ASN A 58 25.32 -1.10 -2.16
C ASN A 58 24.25 -0.23 -2.88
N GLU A 59 23.88 -0.60 -4.11
CA GLU A 59 22.87 0.13 -4.86
C GLU A 59 21.47 -0.34 -4.46
N LYS A 60 20.55 0.61 -4.25
CA LYS A 60 19.14 0.30 -4.01
C LYS A 60 18.51 -0.17 -5.32
N LEU A 61 17.91 -1.35 -5.25
CA LEU A 61 17.14 -1.94 -6.33
C LEU A 61 15.67 -1.95 -5.93
N TYR A 62 14.83 -1.48 -6.83
CA TYR A 62 13.39 -1.47 -6.66
C TYR A 62 12.80 -2.52 -7.59
N THR A 63 11.99 -3.41 -7.05
CA THR A 63 11.30 -4.44 -7.82
C THR A 63 9.81 -4.34 -7.57
N GLU A 64 9.01 -4.42 -8.63
CA GLU A 64 7.55 -4.55 -8.53
C GLU A 64 7.13 -5.87 -9.15
N TYR A 65 6.38 -6.65 -8.38
CA TYR A 65 5.75 -7.87 -8.86
C TYR A 65 4.25 -7.64 -9.00
N GLU A 66 3.70 -8.07 -10.13
CA GLU A 66 2.28 -8.03 -10.44
C GLU A 66 1.84 -9.43 -10.86
N VAL A 67 0.81 -9.97 -10.22
CA VAL A 67 0.23 -11.25 -10.59
C VAL A 67 -0.93 -10.97 -11.54
N THR A 68 -0.88 -11.60 -12.71
CA THR A 68 -1.98 -11.48 -13.67
C THR A 68 -3.31 -11.92 -13.06
N SER A 69 -4.42 -11.35 -13.52
CA SER A 69 -5.76 -11.62 -12.97
C SER A 69 -6.17 -13.11 -12.95
N ALA A 70 -5.60 -13.92 -13.85
CA ALA A 70 -5.80 -15.36 -13.89
C ALA A 70 -4.87 -16.16 -12.95
N GLY A 71 -3.94 -15.50 -12.25
CA GLY A 71 -2.93 -16.14 -11.40
C GLY A 71 -1.90 -16.97 -12.16
N SER A 72 -1.86 -16.89 -13.49
CA SER A 72 -1.07 -17.77 -14.34
C SER A 72 0.35 -17.27 -14.61
N ALA A 73 0.64 -16.02 -14.30
CA ALA A 73 1.93 -15.39 -14.52
C ALA A 73 2.22 -14.30 -13.48
N VAL A 74 3.51 -14.12 -13.18
CA VAL A 74 4.06 -13.03 -12.37
C VAL A 74 4.90 -12.15 -13.29
N LEU A 75 4.60 -10.86 -13.33
CA LEU A 75 5.36 -9.86 -14.06
C LEU A 75 6.31 -9.18 -13.08
N GLU A 76 7.62 -9.31 -13.33
CA GLU A 76 8.66 -8.63 -12.55
C GLU A 76 9.16 -7.40 -13.30
N ARG A 77 9.16 -6.24 -12.64
CA ARG A 77 9.78 -5.01 -13.14
C ARG A 77 10.90 -4.58 -12.19
N ILE A 78 12.12 -4.49 -12.72
CA ILE A 78 13.32 -4.15 -11.95
C ILE A 78 13.82 -2.76 -12.37
N PHE A 79 14.10 -1.91 -11.39
CA PHE A 79 14.53 -0.53 -11.62
C PHE A 79 15.76 -0.17 -10.77
N VAL A 80 16.67 0.57 -11.40
CA VAL A 80 17.83 1.16 -10.75
C VAL A 80 17.58 2.65 -10.57
N GLY A 81 17.55 3.13 -9.33
CA GLY A 81 17.21 4.52 -9.01
C GLY A 81 15.81 4.69 -8.43
N PRO A 82 15.40 5.93 -8.10
CA PRO A 82 14.18 6.17 -7.34
C PRO A 82 12.92 5.88 -8.18
N TRP A 83 11.89 5.34 -7.50
CA TRP A 83 10.65 4.84 -8.09
C TRP A 83 9.91 5.82 -9.02
N ASN A 84 10.04 7.12 -8.75
CA ASN A 84 9.39 8.20 -9.50
C ASN A 84 9.93 8.40 -10.93
N MET A 85 10.94 7.63 -11.35
CA MET A 85 11.43 7.62 -12.73
C MET A 85 10.71 6.61 -13.64
N CYS A 86 9.68 5.91 -13.11
CA CYS A 86 8.88 4.95 -13.85
C CYS A 86 7.53 5.58 -14.24
N GLY A 87 7.44 6.06 -15.48
CA GLY A 87 6.24 6.57 -16.13
C GLY A 87 6.23 6.14 -17.58
#